data_AF-A0A964KLM9-F1
#
_entry.id   AF-A0A964KLM9-F1
#
_cell.length_a   1.000
_cell.length_b   1.000
_cell.length_c   1.000
_cell.angle_alpha   90.00
_cell.angle_beta   90.00
_cell.angle_gamma   90.00
#
_symmetry.space_group_name_H-M   'P 1'
#
loop_
_entity.id
_entity.type
_entity.pdbx_description
1 polymer ?
#
loop_
_entity_poly.entity_id
_entity_poly.type
_entity_poly.pdbx_seq_one_letter_code
_entity_poly.pdbx_strand_id
1 'polypeptide(L)' 'MHQLTKNVFIETQLRGCNHGFVTTSDGIVLIDTPHKPSDAVRLKVEIAKRGK' A
#
# COMPACT_ATOMS: atom_id res chain seq x y z
N MET A 1 5.42 -0.65 -6.23
CA MET A 1 5.00 0.39 -5.25
C MET A 1 5.81 1.65 -5.48
N HIS A 2 5.15 2.74 -5.84
CA HIS A 2 5.74 4.06 -6.07
C HIS A 2 5.45 4.98 -4.89
N GLN A 3 6.45 5.75 -4.47
CA GLN A 3 6.28 6.78 -3.45
C GLN A 3 6.00 8.12 -4.14
N LEU A 4 4.77 8.65 -3.98
CA LEU A 4 4.36 9.91 -4.61
C LEU A 4 4.77 11.13 -3.78
N THR A 5 4.71 11.00 -2.46
CA THR A 5 5.16 12.01 -1.50
C THR A 5 5.86 11.31 -0.34
N LYS A 6 6.41 12.07 0.62
CA LYS A 6 7.02 11.49 1.82
C LYS A 6 6.14 10.44 2.52
N ASN A 7 4.81 10.62 2.49
CA ASN A 7 3.88 9.80 3.27
C ASN A 7 2.88 9.01 2.41
N VAL A 8 2.87 9.16 1.08
CA VAL A 8 1.89 8.54 0.20
C VAL A 8 2.54 7.55 -0.76
N PHE A 9 2.02 6.32 -0.78
CA PHE A 9 2.50 5.23 -1.62
C PHE A 9 1.36 4.63 -2.44
N ILE A 10 1.63 4.30 -3.70
CA ILE A 10 0.64 3.76 -4.64
C ILE A 10 1.24 2.67 -5.51
N GLU A 11 0.41 1.71 -5.93
CA GLU A 11 0.70 0.75 -6.97
C GLU A 11 -0.34 0.89 -8.08
N THR A 12 0.13 1.01 -9.32
CA THR A 12 -0.71 1.29 -10.49
C THR A 12 -0.54 0.27 -11.60
N GLN A 13 0.38 -0.69 -11.45
CA GLN A 13 0.74 -1.66 -12.49
C GLN A 13 0.12 -3.05 -12.24
N LEU A 14 -0.75 -3.18 -11.23
CA LEU A 14 -1.50 -4.40 -10.98
C LEU A 14 -2.94 -4.28 -11.50
N ARG A 15 -3.47 -5.39 -12.01
CA ARG A 15 -4.86 -5.49 -12.48
C ARG A 15 -5.84 -5.26 -11.34
N GLY A 16 -6.92 -4.52 -11.61
CA GLY A 16 -8.10 -4.42 -10.75
C GLY A 16 -8.34 -3.00 -10.25
N CYS A 17 -7.42 -2.48 -9.45
CA CYS A 17 -7.45 -1.09 -8.99
C CYS A 17 -6.04 -0.58 -8.70
N ASN A 18 -5.92 0.74 -8.61
CA ASN A 18 -4.76 1.36 -8.02
C ASN A 18 -4.94 1.36 -6.51
N HIS A 19 -4.13 0.59 -5.79
CA HIS A 19 -4.16 0.53 -4.33
C HIS A 19 -2.94 1.22 -3.75
N GLY A 20 -3.02 1.61 -2.49
CA GLY A 20 -1.97 2.38 -1.85
C GLY A 20 -2.18 2.51 -0.37
N PHE A 21 -1.35 3.32 0.26
CA PHE A 21 -1.50 3.63 1.68
C PHE A 21 -0.84 4.94 2.04
N VAL A 22 -1.29 5.50 3.15
CA VAL A 22 -0.74 6.72 3.75
C VAL A 22 -0.15 6.39 5.11
N THR A 23 1.10 6.81 5.35
CA THR A 23 1.73 6.72 6.66
C THR A 23 1.39 7.96 7.49
N THR A 24 0.84 7.75 8.67
CA THR A 24 0.57 8.79 9.67
C THR A 24 1.54 8.66 10.85
N SER A 25 1.42 9.52 11.86
CA SER A 25 2.20 9.39 13.11
C SER A 25 1.82 8.17 13.94
N ASP A 26 0.58 7.69 13.77
CA ASP A 26 -0.01 6.67 14.65
C ASP A 26 -0.14 5.30 13.96
N GLY A 27 0.13 5.25 12.65
CA GLY A 27 0.06 4.02 11.89
C GLY A 27 -0.18 4.25 10.40
N ILE A 28 -0.88 3.31 9.78
CA ILE A 28 -1.11 3.29 8.34
C ILE A 28 -2.60 3.29 8.03
N VAL A 29 -3.00 4.14 7.08
CA VAL A 29 -4.31 4.09 6.45
C VAL A 29 -4.16 3.38 5.10
N LEU A 30 -4.78 2.22 4.97
CA LEU A 30 -4.80 1.43 3.75
C LEU A 30 -5.91 1.93 2.81
N ILE A 31 -5.58 2.19 1.55
CA ILE A 31 -6.51 2.63 0.50
C ILE A 31 -6.59 1.52 -0.53
N ASP A 32 -7.74 0.85 -0.56
CA ASP A 32 -7.98 -0.36 -1.35
C ASP A 32 -6.99 -1.50 -1.08
N THR A 33 -7.29 -2.65 -1.68
CA THR A 33 -6.40 -3.81 -1.69
C THR A 33 -6.30 -4.40 -3.09
N PRO A 34 -5.19 -5.07 -3.42
CA PRO A 34 -5.06 -5.75 -4.69
C PRO A 34 -6.20 -6.73 -4.94
N HIS A 35 -6.67 -6.80 -6.18
CA HIS A 35 -7.74 -7.71 -6.58
C HIS A 35 -7.37 -9.20 -6.34
N LYS A 36 -6.10 -9.57 -6.52
CA LYS A 36 -5.61 -10.92 -6.26
C LYS A 36 -5.25 -11.09 -4.77
N PRO A 37 -5.80 -12.10 -4.06
CA PRO A 37 -5.50 -12.31 -2.64
C PRO A 37 -4.00 -12.52 -2.35
N SER A 38 -3.26 -13.19 -3.24
CA SER A 38 -1.82 -13.38 -3.09
C SER A 38 -1.03 -12.06 -3.13
N ASP A 39 -1.47 -11.10 -3.94
CA ASP A 39 -0.86 -9.77 -3.99
C ASP A 39 -1.24 -8.94 -2.75
N ALA A 40 -2.45 -9.12 -2.19
CA ALA A 40 -2.82 -8.50 -0.92
C ALA A 40 -1.94 -8.99 0.25
N VAL A 41 -1.57 -10.28 0.27
CA VAL A 41 -0.63 -10.82 1.26
C VAL A 41 0.77 -10.22 1.07
N ARG A 42 1.23 -10.03 -0.17
CA ARG A 42 2.50 -9.33 -0.46
C ARG A 42 2.46 -7.88 -0.01
N LEU A 43 1.35 -7.20 -0.25
CA LEU A 43 1.14 -5.83 0.21
C LEU A 43 1.23 -5.73 1.74
N LYS A 44 0.69 -6.68 2.50
CA LYS A 44 0.83 -6.73 3.97
C LYS A 44 2.31 -6.74 4.39
N VAL A 45 3.14 -7.56 3.75
CA VAL A 45 4.59 -7.62 4.03
C VAL A 45 5.26 -6.29 3.72
N GLU A 46 4.83 -5.61 2.67
CA GLU A 46 5.41 -4.33 2.26
C GLU A 46 4.99 -3.17 3.15
N ILE A 47 3.73 -3.16 3.59
CA ILE A 47 3.20 -2.24 4.59
C ILE A 47 3.93 -2.43 5.91
N ALA A 48 4.22 -3.66 6.35
CA ALA A 48 4.92 -3.93 7.61
C ALA A 48 6.35 -3.37 7.69
N LYS A 49 6.97 -3.05 6.54
CA LYS A 49 8.26 -2.35 6.48
C LYS A 49 8.13 -0.84 6.72
N ARG A 50 6.90 -0.33 6.80
CA ARG A 50 6.57 1.10 6.88
C ARG A 50 5.60 1.35 8.04
N GLY A 51 5.59 2.59 8.52
CA GLY A 51 4.91 2.92 9.77
C GLY A 51 5.77 2.54 10.99
N LYS A 52 5.68 3.37 12.02
CA LYS A 52 6.13 3.06 13.38
C LYS A 52 4.89 3.06 14.25
#